data_AF-A0A2V8R8A3-F1
#
_entry.id   AF-A0A2V8R8A3-F1
#
_cell.length_a   1.000
_cell.length_b   1.000
_cell.length_c   1.000
_cell.angle_alpha   90.00
_cell.angle_beta   90.00
_cell.angle_gamma   90.00
#
_symmetry.space_group_name_H-M   'P 1'
#
loop_
_entity.id
_entity.type
_entity.pdbx_description
1 polymer ?
#
loop_
_entity_poly.entity_id
_entity_poly.type
_entity_poly.pdbx_seq_one_letter_code
_entity_poly.pdbx_strand_id
1 'polypeptide(L)'
;MQHQLRAIVAGIENREVSELLCGVFSDLNRLLGYLDGVGTTVRLRGPADEALFLLDVVRSEGLATACGLDSSCAGLELPGDLSEELERTGFALRHELRTVFERSLPGLEDAEGRAETHSRLKDAHDLLRNCFQQSTINLARLFEPGLDGAQLFKDIRAKRDNSLMLYEDLGALLRSARHALWRSDPASQWLFAERLEDFREGSMQYLMQKDSDACLSFVEDFKAAQRFGGARLFLHRFSCYLELLLKHVGMRSVLAEVPRAVAA
;
A
#
# COMPACT_ATOMS: atom_id res chain seq x y z
N MET A 1 -20.40 9.84 -2.25
CA MET A 1 -19.61 10.23 -3.43
C MET A 1 -19.16 11.68 -3.31
N GLN A 2 -17.87 11.93 -3.54
CA GLN A 2 -17.21 13.24 -3.43
C GLN A 2 -17.64 14.20 -4.55
N HIS A 3 -17.49 15.52 -4.33
CA HIS A 3 -17.90 16.54 -5.30
C HIS A 3 -17.10 16.46 -6.62
N GLN A 4 -15.79 16.21 -6.57
CA GLN A 4 -14.96 16.11 -7.77
C GLN A 4 -15.40 14.96 -8.68
N LEU A 5 -15.66 13.77 -8.12
CA LEU A 5 -16.17 12.63 -8.90
C LEU A 5 -17.54 12.92 -9.53
N ARG A 6 -18.42 13.65 -8.83
CA ARG A 6 -19.69 14.11 -9.40
C ARG A 6 -19.49 15.05 -10.58
N ALA A 7 -18.52 15.96 -10.50
CA ALA A 7 -18.20 16.89 -11.57
C ALA A 7 -17.66 16.15 -12.80
N ILE A 8 -16.79 15.15 -12.60
CA ILE A 8 -16.28 14.28 -13.67
C ILE A 8 -17.45 13.57 -14.36
N VAL A 9 -18.31 12.89 -13.60
CA VAL A 9 -19.47 12.17 -14.16
C VAL A 9 -20.40 13.10 -14.93
N ALA A 10 -20.69 14.30 -14.39
CA ALA A 10 -21.56 15.27 -15.05
C ALA A 10 -20.97 15.84 -16.37
N GLY A 11 -19.66 15.74 -16.56
CA GLY A 11 -18.97 16.16 -17.78
C GLY A 11 -18.96 15.11 -18.90
N ILE A 12 -19.46 13.90 -18.66
CA ILE A 12 -19.46 12.81 -19.64
C ILE A 12 -20.66 12.97 -20.59
N GLU A 13 -20.37 13.08 -21.89
CA GLU A 13 -21.41 13.25 -22.92
C GLU A 13 -22.25 11.99 -23.13
N ASN A 14 -21.63 10.81 -23.09
CA ASN A 14 -22.34 9.54 -23.23
C ASN A 14 -23.08 9.18 -21.94
N ARG A 15 -24.41 9.16 -22.01
CA ARG A 15 -25.29 8.88 -20.87
C ARG A 15 -25.07 7.50 -20.25
N GLU A 16 -24.89 6.46 -21.06
CA GLU A 16 -24.68 5.09 -20.55
C GLU A 16 -23.36 4.99 -19.78
N VAL A 17 -22.30 5.61 -20.31
CA VAL A 17 -20.98 5.70 -19.65
C VAL A 17 -21.08 6.52 -18.35
N SER A 18 -21.82 7.64 -18.38
CA SER A 18 -22.05 8.47 -17.20
C SER A 18 -22.78 7.70 -16.10
N GLU A 19 -23.85 6.98 -16.44
CA GLU A 19 -24.64 6.18 -15.48
C GLU A 19 -23.80 5.04 -14.90
N LEU A 20 -23.03 4.34 -15.74
CA LEU A 20 -22.09 3.30 -15.33
C LEU A 20 -21.07 3.85 -14.33
N LEU A 21 -20.34 4.91 -14.66
CA LEU A 21 -19.30 5.45 -13.78
C LEU A 21 -19.87 6.05 -12.50
N CYS A 22 -21.07 6.64 -12.54
CA CYS A 22 -21.77 7.07 -11.34
C CYS A 22 -21.99 5.89 -10.37
N GLY A 23 -22.42 4.75 -10.90
CA GLY A 23 -22.58 3.50 -10.14
C GLY A 23 -21.26 3.00 -9.57
N VAL A 24 -20.22 2.87 -10.41
CA VAL A 24 -18.90 2.37 -10.00
C VAL A 24 -18.27 3.25 -8.92
N PHE A 25 -18.27 4.58 -9.09
CA PHE A 25 -17.75 5.49 -8.09
C PHE A 25 -18.57 5.47 -6.79
N SER A 26 -19.89 5.27 -6.88
CA SER A 26 -20.73 5.15 -5.70
C SER A 26 -20.42 3.87 -4.92
N ASP A 27 -20.24 2.75 -5.60
CA ASP A 27 -19.85 1.48 -4.99
C ASP A 27 -18.48 1.54 -4.34
N LEU A 28 -17.45 2.02 -5.06
CA LEU A 28 -16.10 2.19 -4.51
C LEU A 28 -16.10 3.14 -3.29
N ASN A 29 -16.87 4.22 -3.35
CA ASN A 29 -17.00 5.15 -2.22
C ASN A 29 -17.72 4.50 -1.02
N ARG A 30 -18.69 3.59 -1.25
CA ARG A 30 -19.37 2.85 -0.18
C ARG A 30 -18.41 1.86 0.49
N LEU A 31 -17.64 1.11 -0.30
CA LEU A 31 -16.59 0.20 0.18
C LEU A 31 -15.54 0.93 1.03
N LEU A 32 -15.08 2.11 0.59
CA LEU A 32 -14.19 2.97 1.36
C LEU A 32 -14.82 3.43 2.69
N GLY A 33 -16.13 3.69 2.71
CA GLY A 33 -16.86 4.03 3.93
C GLY A 33 -16.90 2.89 4.95
N TYR A 34 -17.08 1.64 4.51
CA TYR A 34 -16.96 0.48 5.42
C TYR A 34 -15.54 0.32 5.95
N LEU A 35 -14.53 0.54 5.10
CA LEU A 35 -13.13 0.51 5.53
C LEU A 35 -12.81 1.62 6.55
N ASP A 36 -13.41 2.81 6.44
CA ASP A 36 -13.27 3.84 7.50
C ASP A 36 -13.76 3.33 8.87
N GLY A 37 -14.82 2.49 8.87
CA GLY A 37 -15.30 1.76 10.05
C GLY A 37 -14.25 0.79 10.59
N VAL A 38 -13.72 -0.10 9.74
CA VAL A 38 -12.64 -1.04 10.09
C VAL A 38 -11.43 -0.29 10.68
N GLY A 39 -10.99 0.78 10.00
CA GLY A 39 -9.87 1.60 10.44
C GLY A 39 -10.11 2.26 11.80
N THR A 40 -11.35 2.65 12.10
CA THR A 40 -11.73 3.20 13.42
C THR A 40 -11.64 2.12 14.50
N THR A 41 -12.19 0.93 14.26
CA THR A 41 -12.13 -0.20 15.19
C THR A 41 -10.68 -0.61 15.48
N VAL A 42 -9.86 -0.74 14.44
CA VAL A 42 -8.43 -1.07 14.57
C VAL A 42 -7.67 0.00 15.36
N ARG A 43 -7.87 1.28 15.05
CA ARG A 43 -7.18 2.39 15.73
C ARG A 43 -7.53 2.47 17.22
N LEU A 44 -8.79 2.25 17.57
CA LEU A 44 -9.27 2.28 18.96
C LEU A 44 -9.01 0.97 19.71
N ARG A 45 -8.36 -0.02 19.07
CA ARG A 45 -8.16 -1.37 19.59
C ARG A 45 -9.47 -2.05 20.04
N GLY A 46 -10.52 -1.81 19.27
CA GLY A 46 -11.86 -2.32 19.48
C GLY A 46 -11.96 -3.85 19.34
N PRO A 47 -13.18 -4.40 19.34
CA PRO A 47 -13.40 -5.83 19.14
C PRO A 47 -12.97 -6.26 17.73
N ALA A 48 -12.18 -7.34 17.64
CA ALA A 48 -11.76 -7.88 16.34
C ALA A 48 -12.94 -8.36 15.50
N ASP A 49 -13.96 -8.94 16.15
CA ASP A 49 -15.18 -9.46 15.51
C ASP A 49 -15.94 -8.37 14.74
N GLU A 50 -15.96 -7.14 15.25
CA GLU A 50 -16.61 -6.01 14.59
C GLU A 50 -15.86 -5.62 13.31
N ALA A 51 -14.53 -5.57 13.37
CA ALA A 51 -13.70 -5.29 12.20
C ALA A 51 -13.81 -6.42 11.15
N LEU A 52 -13.86 -7.68 11.59
CA LEU A 52 -14.04 -8.84 10.71
C LEU A 52 -15.41 -8.82 10.03
N PHE A 53 -16.46 -8.51 10.77
CA PHE A 53 -17.80 -8.38 10.21
C PHE A 53 -17.85 -7.30 9.10
N LEU A 54 -17.28 -6.13 9.35
CA LEU A 54 -17.18 -5.07 8.34
C LEU A 54 -16.34 -5.50 7.13
N LEU A 55 -15.25 -6.24 7.35
CA LEU A 55 -14.45 -6.80 6.28
C LEU A 55 -15.24 -7.81 5.44
N ASP A 56 -16.05 -8.67 6.05
CA ASP A 56 -16.91 -9.61 5.30
C ASP A 56 -17.96 -8.88 4.43
N VAL A 57 -18.52 -7.76 4.93
CA VAL A 57 -19.37 -6.88 4.12
C VAL A 57 -18.57 -6.31 2.93
N VAL A 58 -17.37 -5.79 3.17
CA VAL A 58 -16.46 -5.31 2.11
C VAL A 58 -16.14 -6.41 1.09
N ARG A 59 -15.98 -7.65 1.54
CA ARG A 59 -15.75 -8.80 0.65
C ARG A 59 -16.93 -9.05 -0.26
N SER A 60 -18.11 -9.18 0.32
CA SER A 60 -19.33 -9.51 -0.42
C SER A 60 -19.65 -8.42 -1.44
N GLU A 61 -19.67 -7.16 -0.99
CA GLU A 61 -19.95 -6.04 -1.88
C GLU A 61 -18.83 -5.78 -2.89
N GLY A 62 -17.56 -5.93 -2.50
CA GLY A 62 -16.44 -5.72 -3.42
C GLY A 62 -16.40 -6.75 -4.54
N LEU A 63 -16.75 -8.02 -4.25
CA LEU A 63 -16.92 -9.04 -5.28
C LEU A 63 -18.13 -8.74 -6.17
N ALA A 64 -19.25 -8.27 -5.61
CA ALA A 64 -20.42 -7.87 -6.38
C ALA A 64 -20.09 -6.71 -7.33
N THR A 65 -19.39 -5.67 -6.86
CA THR A 65 -18.90 -4.57 -7.69
C THR A 65 -18.00 -5.09 -8.81
N ALA A 66 -17.03 -5.95 -8.51
CA ALA A 66 -16.15 -6.51 -9.53
C ALA A 66 -16.89 -7.32 -10.60
N CYS A 67 -17.90 -8.13 -10.22
CA CYS A 67 -18.76 -8.82 -11.17
C CYS A 67 -19.64 -7.86 -11.99
N GLY A 68 -20.11 -6.77 -11.39
CA GLY A 68 -20.83 -5.71 -12.09
C GLY A 68 -19.99 -5.02 -13.16
N LEU A 69 -18.68 -4.81 -12.89
CA LEU A 69 -17.73 -4.32 -13.87
C LEU A 69 -17.58 -5.27 -15.06
N ASP A 70 -17.34 -6.56 -14.80
CA ASP A 70 -17.20 -7.57 -15.86
C ASP A 70 -18.48 -7.63 -16.74
N SER A 71 -19.65 -7.56 -16.10
CA SER A 71 -20.95 -7.57 -16.80
C SER A 71 -21.13 -6.33 -17.68
N SER A 72 -20.63 -5.18 -17.23
CA SER A 72 -20.69 -3.92 -17.97
C SER A 72 -19.77 -3.95 -19.19
N CYS A 73 -18.55 -4.46 -19.05
CA CYS A 73 -17.62 -4.63 -20.18
C CYS A 73 -18.14 -5.61 -21.24
N ALA A 74 -18.88 -6.65 -20.82
CA ALA A 74 -19.47 -7.61 -21.75
C ALA A 74 -20.76 -7.11 -22.42
N GLY A 75 -21.50 -6.20 -21.78
CA GLY A 75 -22.85 -5.79 -22.19
C GLY A 75 -22.94 -4.44 -22.88
N LEU A 76 -21.90 -3.60 -22.81
CA LEU A 76 -21.91 -2.23 -23.34
C LEU A 76 -20.81 -2.01 -24.38
N GLU A 77 -21.10 -1.18 -25.39
CA GLU A 77 -20.08 -0.69 -26.32
C GLU A 77 -19.30 0.46 -25.68
N LEU A 78 -18.24 0.12 -24.94
CA LEU A 78 -17.41 1.08 -24.22
C LEU A 78 -16.20 1.52 -25.08
N PRO A 79 -15.71 2.76 -24.89
CA PRO A 79 -14.40 3.15 -25.41
C PRO A 79 -13.31 2.19 -24.93
N GLY A 80 -12.34 1.86 -25.79
CA GLY A 80 -11.29 0.87 -25.49
C GLY A 80 -10.56 1.12 -24.18
N ASP A 81 -10.11 2.35 -23.95
CA ASP A 81 -9.39 2.74 -22.74
C ASP A 81 -10.24 2.59 -21.47
N LEU A 82 -11.56 2.85 -21.57
CA LEU A 82 -12.48 2.67 -20.45
C LEU A 82 -12.74 1.20 -20.16
N SER A 83 -12.98 0.38 -21.21
CA SER A 83 -13.16 -1.07 -21.05
C SER A 83 -11.92 -1.69 -20.37
N GLU A 84 -10.73 -1.33 -20.83
CA GLU A 84 -9.47 -1.82 -20.27
C GLU A 84 -9.30 -1.43 -18.80
N GLU A 85 -9.59 -0.18 -18.42
CA GLU A 85 -9.47 0.26 -17.03
C GLU A 85 -10.53 -0.37 -16.12
N LEU A 86 -11.76 -0.60 -16.60
CA LEU A 86 -12.79 -1.30 -15.83
C LEU A 86 -12.43 -2.77 -15.62
N GLU A 87 -11.89 -3.44 -16.64
CA GLU A 87 -11.36 -4.81 -16.53
C GLU A 87 -10.20 -4.88 -15.53
N ARG A 88 -9.24 -3.95 -15.65
CA ARG A 88 -8.11 -3.81 -14.71
C ARG A 88 -8.61 -3.59 -13.28
N THR A 89 -9.61 -2.72 -13.11
CA THR A 89 -10.24 -2.46 -11.82
C THR A 89 -10.91 -3.71 -11.27
N GLY A 90 -11.75 -4.40 -12.04
CA GLY A 90 -12.42 -5.63 -11.61
C GLY A 90 -11.43 -6.71 -11.20
N PHE A 91 -10.36 -6.89 -11.98
CA PHE A 91 -9.27 -7.79 -11.63
C PHE A 91 -8.58 -7.40 -10.31
N ALA A 92 -8.21 -6.13 -10.15
CA ALA A 92 -7.53 -5.65 -8.95
C ALA A 92 -8.39 -5.86 -7.69
N LEU A 93 -9.69 -5.53 -7.76
CA LEU A 93 -10.64 -5.77 -6.67
C LEU A 93 -10.66 -7.23 -6.26
N ARG A 94 -10.86 -8.15 -7.22
CA ARG A 94 -10.87 -9.60 -6.94
C ARG A 94 -9.55 -10.07 -6.36
N HIS A 95 -8.43 -9.62 -6.93
CA HIS A 95 -7.11 -10.04 -6.52
C HIS A 95 -6.79 -9.64 -5.07
N GLU A 96 -7.04 -8.38 -4.72
CA GLU A 96 -6.73 -7.87 -3.38
C GLU A 96 -7.70 -8.40 -2.33
N LEU A 97 -8.99 -8.52 -2.64
CA LEU A 97 -9.95 -9.22 -1.79
C LEU A 97 -9.49 -10.65 -1.51
N ARG A 98 -9.15 -11.41 -2.56
CA ARG A 98 -8.62 -12.76 -2.40
C ARG A 98 -7.36 -12.80 -1.52
N THR A 99 -6.43 -11.88 -1.76
CA THR A 99 -5.20 -11.77 -0.96
C THR A 99 -5.51 -11.57 0.51
N VAL A 100 -6.42 -10.66 0.85
CA VAL A 100 -6.83 -10.43 2.25
C VAL A 100 -7.47 -11.68 2.86
N PHE A 101 -8.49 -12.24 2.23
CA PHE A 101 -9.31 -13.30 2.83
C PHE A 101 -8.68 -14.69 2.78
N GLU A 102 -7.76 -14.95 1.85
CA GLU A 102 -7.11 -16.26 1.71
C GLU A 102 -5.68 -16.30 2.25
N ARG A 103 -5.04 -15.14 2.44
CA ARG A 103 -3.64 -15.09 2.92
C ARG A 103 -3.47 -14.27 4.18
N SER A 104 -4.09 -13.10 4.27
CA SER A 104 -3.83 -12.17 5.38
C SER A 104 -4.67 -12.41 6.62
N LEU A 105 -5.92 -12.90 6.48
CA LEU A 105 -6.86 -13.12 7.60
C LEU A 105 -6.99 -14.57 8.11
N PRO A 106 -6.70 -15.65 7.36
CA PRO A 106 -6.84 -17.01 7.91
C PRO A 106 -5.95 -17.29 9.12
N GLY A 107 -6.46 -17.98 10.14
CA GLY A 107 -5.70 -18.30 11.36
C GLY A 107 -5.62 -17.15 12.36
N LEU A 108 -6.56 -16.19 12.33
CA LEU A 108 -6.66 -15.15 13.35
C LEU A 108 -7.07 -15.70 14.73
N GLU A 109 -7.74 -16.84 14.77
CA GLU A 109 -8.08 -17.58 16.00
C GLU A 109 -6.84 -18.15 16.70
N ASP A 110 -5.80 -18.45 15.91
CA ASP A 110 -4.52 -19.01 16.38
C ASP A 110 -3.44 -17.94 16.64
N ALA A 111 -3.75 -16.65 16.42
CA ALA A 111 -2.80 -15.56 16.60
C ALA A 111 -2.35 -15.47 18.07
N GLU A 112 -1.05 -15.32 18.31
CA GLU A 112 -0.43 -15.40 19.65
C GLU A 112 -0.83 -14.24 20.58
N GLY A 113 -1.65 -13.31 20.11
CA GLY A 113 -2.35 -12.36 20.97
C GLY A 113 -3.07 -11.25 20.22
N ARG A 114 -3.79 -10.43 21.00
CA ARG A 114 -4.61 -9.31 20.51
C ARG A 114 -3.82 -8.32 19.63
N ALA A 115 -2.52 -8.13 19.89
CA ALA A 115 -1.68 -7.22 19.11
C ALA A 115 -1.46 -7.71 17.67
N GLU A 116 -1.21 -9.01 17.49
CA GLU A 116 -1.03 -9.62 16.17
C GLU A 116 -2.32 -9.56 15.36
N THR A 117 -3.45 -9.90 15.96
CA THR A 117 -4.78 -9.76 15.34
C THR A 117 -5.03 -8.34 14.83
N HIS A 118 -4.74 -7.33 15.65
CA HIS A 118 -4.93 -5.93 15.25
C HIS A 118 -3.98 -5.50 14.13
N SER A 119 -2.75 -6.01 14.13
CA SER A 119 -1.78 -5.72 13.08
C SER A 119 -2.24 -6.29 11.74
N ARG A 120 -2.71 -7.54 11.73
CA ARG A 120 -3.24 -8.19 10.51
C ARG A 120 -4.50 -7.51 9.99
N LEU A 121 -5.40 -7.08 10.88
CA LEU A 121 -6.58 -6.30 10.51
C LEU A 121 -6.22 -4.93 9.92
N LYS A 122 -5.22 -4.26 10.50
CA LYS A 122 -4.69 -3.00 9.97
C LYS A 122 -4.13 -3.19 8.56
N ASP A 123 -3.35 -4.24 8.34
CA ASP A 123 -2.76 -4.54 7.04
C ASP A 123 -3.83 -4.86 5.99
N ALA A 124 -4.83 -5.66 6.34
CA ALA A 124 -5.97 -5.95 5.47
C ALA A 124 -6.72 -4.66 5.09
N HIS A 125 -6.99 -3.80 6.09
CA HIS A 125 -7.60 -2.50 5.86
C HIS A 125 -6.76 -1.64 4.90
N ASP A 126 -5.46 -1.49 5.17
CA ASP A 126 -4.58 -0.60 4.40
C ASP A 126 -4.44 -1.08 2.95
N LEU A 127 -4.37 -2.40 2.74
CA LEU A 127 -4.30 -3.02 1.42
C LEU A 127 -5.56 -2.74 0.59
N LEU A 128 -6.75 -3.04 1.13
CA LEU A 128 -8.01 -2.82 0.43
C LEU A 128 -8.29 -1.34 0.21
N ARG A 129 -8.00 -0.50 1.22
CA ARG A 129 -8.16 0.95 1.10
C ARG A 129 -7.31 1.48 -0.05
N ASN A 130 -6.04 1.07 -0.13
CA ASN A 130 -5.17 1.48 -1.22
C ASN A 130 -5.72 1.00 -2.58
N CYS A 131 -6.15 -0.26 -2.68
CA CYS A 131 -6.77 -0.80 -3.89
C CYS A 131 -7.95 0.07 -4.36
N PHE A 132 -8.92 0.33 -3.50
CA PHE A 132 -10.13 1.07 -3.88
C PHE A 132 -9.85 2.54 -4.19
N GLN A 133 -8.91 3.17 -3.46
CA GLN A 133 -8.46 4.52 -3.77
C GLN A 133 -7.81 4.59 -5.15
N GLN A 134 -6.87 3.69 -5.45
CA GLN A 134 -6.16 3.67 -6.74
C GLN A 134 -7.10 3.36 -7.90
N SER A 135 -8.02 2.40 -7.75
CA SER A 135 -9.04 2.14 -8.77
C SER A 135 -9.90 3.37 -9.04
N THR A 136 -10.31 4.09 -7.99
CA THR A 136 -11.09 5.33 -8.14
C THR A 136 -10.30 6.41 -8.89
N ILE A 137 -9.03 6.60 -8.54
CA ILE A 137 -8.15 7.60 -9.15
C ILE A 137 -7.89 7.29 -10.62
N ASN A 138 -7.57 6.04 -10.96
CA ASN A 138 -7.26 5.65 -12.33
C ASN A 138 -8.47 5.80 -13.25
N LEU A 139 -9.65 5.36 -12.80
CA LEU A 139 -10.90 5.57 -13.53
C LEU A 139 -11.20 7.06 -13.73
N ALA A 140 -11.01 7.88 -12.69
CA ALA A 140 -11.22 9.32 -12.80
C ALA A 140 -10.24 9.99 -13.78
N ARG A 141 -8.99 9.52 -13.84
CA ARG A 141 -7.94 10.05 -14.72
C ARG A 141 -8.18 9.79 -16.21
N LEU A 142 -9.02 8.82 -16.58
CA LEU A 142 -9.44 8.66 -17.97
C LEU A 142 -10.18 9.89 -18.51
N PHE A 143 -10.87 10.62 -17.63
CA PHE A 143 -11.67 11.80 -17.98
C PHE A 143 -10.97 13.09 -17.57
N GLU A 144 -10.15 13.05 -16.52
CA GLU A 144 -9.35 14.18 -16.05
C GLU A 144 -7.89 13.74 -15.83
N PRO A 145 -7.05 13.68 -16.89
CA PRO A 145 -5.68 13.15 -16.80
C PRO A 145 -4.78 13.88 -15.81
N GLY A 146 -5.06 15.16 -15.53
CA GLY A 146 -4.33 16.00 -14.58
C GLY A 146 -4.75 15.84 -13.12
N LEU A 147 -5.70 14.95 -12.80
CA LEU A 147 -6.23 14.78 -11.46
C LEU A 147 -5.13 14.31 -10.48
N ASP A 148 -4.87 15.14 -9.48
CA ASP A 148 -4.07 14.77 -8.32
C ASP A 148 -4.92 13.89 -7.39
N GLY A 149 -4.49 12.64 -7.18
CA GLY A 149 -5.21 11.69 -6.31
C GLY A 149 -5.43 12.22 -4.91
N ALA A 150 -4.56 13.09 -4.42
CA ALA A 150 -4.71 13.71 -3.10
C ALA A 150 -5.79 14.81 -3.05
N GLN A 151 -6.34 15.22 -4.18
CA GLN A 151 -7.57 16.01 -4.22
C GLN A 151 -8.80 15.15 -3.85
N LEU A 152 -8.80 13.87 -4.22
CA LEU A 152 -9.84 12.90 -3.84
C LEU A 152 -9.62 12.36 -2.42
N PHE A 153 -8.39 11.97 -2.09
CA PHE A 153 -8.09 11.28 -0.83
C PHE A 153 -6.95 11.96 -0.08
N LYS A 154 -7.26 12.59 1.05
CA LYS A 154 -6.28 13.41 1.80
C LYS A 154 -5.08 12.62 2.33
N ASP A 155 -5.28 11.33 2.64
CA ASP A 155 -4.24 10.44 3.18
C ASP A 155 -3.18 10.07 2.15
N ILE A 156 -3.44 10.28 0.85
CA ILE A 156 -2.50 9.99 -0.22
C ILE A 156 -1.21 10.82 -0.12
N ARG A 157 -1.33 12.13 0.16
CA ARG A 157 -0.15 13.00 0.38
C ARG A 157 0.73 12.46 1.50
N ALA A 158 0.13 12.11 2.64
CA ALA A 158 0.87 11.54 3.76
C ALA A 158 1.54 10.19 3.41
N LYS A 159 0.84 9.29 2.72
CA LYS A 159 1.40 8.00 2.28
C LYS A 159 2.57 8.17 1.32
N ARG A 160 2.49 9.16 0.42
CA ARG A 160 3.57 9.52 -0.50
C ARG A 160 4.77 10.06 0.26
N ASP A 161 4.56 11.05 1.12
CA ASP A 161 5.65 11.69 1.87
C ASP A 161 6.35 10.66 2.78
N ASN A 162 5.58 9.78 3.43
CA ASN A 162 6.12 8.64 4.20
C ASN A 162 6.92 7.66 3.33
N SER A 163 6.44 7.35 2.12
CA SER A 163 7.14 6.45 1.20
C SER A 163 8.40 7.07 0.62
N LEU A 164 8.43 8.39 0.42
CA LEU A 164 9.61 9.13 -0.02
C LEU A 164 10.67 9.14 1.08
N MET A 165 10.29 9.47 2.31
CA MET A 165 11.20 9.44 3.46
C MET A 165 11.79 8.04 3.66
N LEU A 166 10.94 7.00 3.60
CA LEU A 166 11.41 5.61 3.65
C LEU A 166 12.39 5.28 2.52
N TYR A 167 12.11 5.72 1.29
CA TYR A 167 12.98 5.47 0.14
C TYR A 167 14.35 6.15 0.29
N GLU A 168 14.36 7.40 0.74
CA GLU A 168 15.59 8.16 0.98
C GLU A 168 16.44 7.54 2.09
N ASP A 169 15.82 7.18 3.20
CA ASP A 169 16.48 6.57 4.35
C ASP A 169 17.02 5.17 4.02
N LEU A 170 16.26 4.33 3.31
CA LEU A 170 16.75 3.04 2.81
C LEU A 170 17.95 3.23 1.88
N GLY A 171 17.91 4.22 1.00
CA GLY A 171 19.03 4.58 0.14
C GLY A 171 20.27 5.02 0.93
N ALA A 172 20.07 5.83 1.97
CA ALA A 172 21.14 6.28 2.86
C ALA A 172 21.74 5.12 3.68
N LEU A 173 20.89 4.21 4.17
CA LEU A 173 21.30 3.02 4.91
C LEU A 173 22.08 2.04 4.02
N LEU A 174 21.62 1.79 2.79
CA LEU A 174 22.32 0.96 1.81
C LEU A 174 23.70 1.52 1.47
N ARG A 175 23.81 2.84 1.23
CA ARG A 175 25.11 3.49 1.00
C ARG A 175 26.05 3.32 2.20
N SER A 176 25.52 3.43 3.42
CA SER A 176 26.29 3.25 4.65
C SER A 176 26.76 1.79 4.82
N ALA A 177 25.88 0.82 4.56
CA ALA A 177 26.21 -0.60 4.63
C ALA A 177 27.33 -0.98 3.64
N ARG A 178 27.22 -0.52 2.39
CA ARG A 178 28.26 -0.71 1.36
C ARG A 178 29.57 -0.02 1.73
N HIS A 179 29.51 1.17 2.34
CA HIS A 179 30.70 1.88 2.81
C HIS A 179 31.43 1.10 3.91
N ALA A 180 30.69 0.64 4.93
CA ALA A 180 31.22 -0.17 6.02
C ALA A 180 31.79 -1.51 5.52
N LEU A 181 31.14 -2.11 4.51
CA LEU A 181 31.62 -3.32 3.85
C LEU A 181 32.95 -3.09 3.13
N TRP A 182 33.06 -1.97 2.40
CA TRP A 182 34.25 -1.65 1.61
C TRP A 182 35.45 -1.27 2.47
N ARG A 183 35.28 -0.37 3.45
CA ARG A 183 36.39 0.04 4.31
C ARG A 183 36.78 -1.00 5.35
N SER A 184 35.81 -1.78 5.82
CA SER A 184 36.03 -2.83 6.83
C SER A 184 36.70 -2.33 8.13
N ASP A 185 36.55 -1.04 8.46
CA ASP A 185 37.12 -0.43 9.67
C ASP A 185 36.05 -0.20 10.77
N PRO A 186 36.43 -0.16 12.06
CA PRO A 186 35.48 0.01 13.16
C PRO A 186 34.65 1.30 13.11
N ALA A 187 35.21 2.41 12.63
CA ALA A 187 34.48 3.69 12.59
C ALA A 187 33.37 3.64 11.54
N SER A 188 33.63 3.03 10.37
CA SER A 188 32.62 2.83 9.34
C SER A 188 31.49 1.90 9.79
N GLN A 189 31.79 0.87 10.58
CA GLN A 189 30.78 -0.03 11.14
C GLN A 189 29.93 0.64 12.22
N TRP A 190 30.53 1.49 13.05
CA TRP A 190 29.82 2.28 14.05
C TRP A 190 28.85 3.29 13.41
N LEU A 191 29.29 4.02 12.38
CA LEU A 191 28.41 4.92 11.62
C LEU A 191 27.24 4.19 10.95
N PHE A 192 27.47 2.97 10.44
CA PHE A 192 26.38 2.13 9.96
C PHE A 192 25.43 1.71 11.08
N ALA A 193 25.95 1.36 12.26
CA ALA A 193 25.14 1.00 13.41
C ALA A 193 24.23 2.15 13.86
N GLU A 194 24.75 3.38 13.98
CA GLU A 194 23.93 4.55 14.30
C GLU A 194 22.83 4.75 13.27
N ARG A 195 23.17 4.72 11.98
CA ARG A 195 22.17 4.91 10.91
C ARG A 195 21.11 3.80 10.89
N LEU A 196 21.47 2.57 11.27
CA LEU A 196 20.52 1.47 11.37
C LEU A 196 19.52 1.70 12.52
N GLU A 197 19.99 2.24 13.65
CA GLU A 197 19.13 2.59 14.79
C GLU A 197 18.24 3.79 14.45
N ASP A 198 18.77 4.84 13.82
CA ASP A 198 17.99 5.99 13.33
C ASP A 198 16.89 5.53 12.37
N PHE A 199 17.21 4.64 11.43
CA PHE A 199 16.23 4.05 10.52
C PHE A 199 15.15 3.26 11.28
N ARG A 200 15.55 2.45 12.27
CA ARG A 200 14.65 1.63 13.07
C ARG A 200 13.64 2.48 13.83
N GLU A 201 14.08 3.58 14.42
CA GLU A 201 13.26 4.48 15.23
C GLU A 201 12.47 5.49 14.37
N GLY A 202 12.98 5.80 13.18
CA GLY A 202 12.36 6.69 12.21
C GLY A 202 11.49 5.96 11.20
N SER A 203 12.00 5.81 9.97
CA SER A 203 11.18 5.46 8.81
C SER A 203 10.84 3.98 8.66
N MET A 204 11.43 3.08 9.46
CA MET A 204 11.10 1.65 9.44
C MET A 204 9.60 1.40 9.68
N GLN A 205 8.93 2.25 10.45
CA GLN A 205 7.49 2.18 10.71
C GLN A 205 6.60 2.29 9.44
N TYR A 206 7.16 2.76 8.32
CA TYR A 206 6.45 2.87 7.04
C TYR A 206 6.68 1.66 6.11
N LEU A 207 7.39 0.63 6.58
CA LEU A 207 7.46 -0.67 5.91
C LEU A 207 6.12 -1.40 5.99
N MET A 208 5.86 -2.28 5.03
CA MET A 208 4.77 -3.25 5.18
C MET A 208 5.18 -4.28 6.22
N GLN A 209 4.23 -4.88 6.94
CA GLN A 209 4.55 -5.74 8.09
C GLN A 209 5.53 -6.87 7.74
N LYS A 210 5.33 -7.57 6.62
CA LYS A 210 6.25 -8.60 6.13
C LYS A 210 7.71 -8.14 5.99
N ASP A 211 7.91 -6.88 5.59
CA ASP A 211 9.22 -6.30 5.38
C ASP A 211 9.78 -5.75 6.69
N SER A 212 8.91 -5.27 7.59
CA SER A 212 9.26 -4.85 8.94
C SER A 212 9.83 -6.02 9.77
N ASP A 213 9.17 -7.18 9.76
CA ASP A 213 9.61 -8.36 10.51
C ASP A 213 10.96 -8.89 10.01
N ALA A 214 11.14 -8.95 8.69
CA ALA A 214 12.42 -9.28 8.08
C ALA A 214 13.51 -8.28 8.48
N CYS A 215 13.21 -6.98 8.48
CA CYS A 215 14.16 -5.95 8.85
C CYS A 215 14.57 -6.04 10.33
N LEU A 216 13.61 -6.27 11.24
CA LEU A 216 13.87 -6.50 12.66
C LEU A 216 14.80 -7.69 12.88
N SER A 217 14.58 -8.80 12.16
CA SER A 217 15.49 -9.95 12.21
C SER A 217 16.92 -9.58 11.78
N PHE A 218 17.08 -8.74 10.75
CA PHE A 218 18.40 -8.25 10.34
C PHE A 218 19.05 -7.34 11.39
N VAL A 219 18.28 -6.51 12.10
CA VAL A 219 18.81 -5.66 13.19
C VAL A 219 19.37 -6.53 14.32
N GLU A 220 18.67 -7.57 14.73
CA GLU A 220 19.13 -8.49 15.77
C GLU A 220 20.35 -9.32 15.32
N ASP A 221 20.34 -9.79 14.06
CA ASP A 221 21.49 -10.48 13.46
C ASP A 221 22.74 -9.59 13.42
N PHE A 222 22.58 -8.28 13.21
CA PHE A 222 23.71 -7.36 13.22
C PHE A 222 24.34 -7.25 14.61
N LYS A 223 23.51 -7.12 15.66
CA LYS A 223 23.97 -7.07 17.06
C LYS A 223 24.73 -8.35 17.42
N ALA A 224 24.27 -9.51 16.94
CA ALA A 224 24.99 -10.78 17.10
C ALA A 224 26.32 -10.79 16.33
N ALA A 225 26.33 -10.33 15.07
CA ALA A 225 27.53 -10.28 14.23
C ALA A 225 28.61 -9.32 14.77
N GLN A 226 28.21 -8.23 15.45
CA GLN A 226 29.17 -7.37 16.16
C GLN A 226 29.82 -8.09 17.35
N ARG A 227 29.06 -8.90 18.09
CA ARG A 227 29.53 -9.58 19.31
C ARG A 227 30.40 -10.80 19.02
N PHE A 228 30.03 -11.59 18.00
CA PHE A 228 30.66 -12.88 17.71
C PHE A 228 31.51 -12.89 16.43
N GLY A 229 31.62 -11.75 15.75
CA GLY A 229 32.28 -11.63 14.45
C GLY A 229 31.35 -11.97 13.28
N GLY A 230 31.81 -11.71 12.05
CA GLY A 230 31.02 -11.94 10.83
C GLY A 230 30.33 -10.71 10.24
N ALA A 231 30.62 -9.51 10.76
CA ALA A 231 30.06 -8.23 10.28
C ALA A 231 30.15 -8.06 8.75
N ARG A 232 31.24 -8.51 8.11
CA ARG A 232 31.40 -8.41 6.65
C ARG A 232 30.37 -9.23 5.87
N LEU A 233 30.12 -10.48 6.28
CA LEU A 233 29.13 -11.35 5.63
C LEU A 233 27.71 -10.80 5.87
N PHE A 234 27.45 -10.33 7.10
CA PHE A 234 26.20 -9.65 7.44
C PHE A 234 25.96 -8.44 6.52
N LEU A 235 26.92 -7.52 6.43
CA LEU A 235 26.80 -6.27 5.66
C LEU A 235 26.55 -6.55 4.18
N HIS A 236 27.17 -7.60 3.62
CA HIS A 236 26.89 -8.02 2.25
C HIS A 236 25.45 -8.52 2.09
N ARG A 237 25.01 -9.47 2.94
CA ARG A 237 23.64 -10.01 2.89
C ARG A 237 22.59 -8.92 3.09
N PHE A 238 22.81 -8.02 4.04
CA PHE A 238 21.92 -6.91 4.33
C PHE A 238 21.89 -5.89 3.20
N SER A 239 23.02 -5.59 2.56
CA SER A 239 23.05 -4.72 1.37
C SER A 239 22.18 -5.27 0.25
N CYS A 240 22.28 -6.58 -0.05
CA CYS A 240 21.44 -7.23 -1.05
C CYS A 240 19.94 -7.16 -0.69
N TYR A 241 19.60 -7.37 0.59
CA TYR A 241 18.23 -7.21 1.07
C TYR A 241 17.72 -5.77 0.90
N LEU A 242 18.50 -4.77 1.33
CA LEU A 242 18.15 -3.36 1.19
C LEU A 242 17.96 -2.93 -0.27
N GLU A 243 18.75 -3.48 -1.20
CA GLU A 243 18.57 -3.23 -2.64
C GLU A 243 17.22 -3.75 -3.15
N LEU A 244 16.81 -4.95 -2.73
CA LEU A 244 15.50 -5.50 -3.09
C LEU A 244 14.37 -4.69 -2.47
N LEU A 245 14.50 -4.34 -1.19
CA LEU A 245 13.51 -3.56 -0.48
C LEU A 245 13.35 -2.16 -1.08
N LEU A 246 14.45 -1.50 -1.44
CA LEU A 246 14.43 -0.19 -2.10
C LEU A 246 13.70 -0.25 -3.45
N LYS A 247 13.89 -1.32 -4.23
CA LYS A 247 13.14 -1.55 -5.47
C LYS A 247 11.64 -1.71 -5.20
N HIS A 248 11.27 -2.50 -4.20
CA HIS A 248 9.86 -2.70 -3.83
C HIS A 248 9.20 -1.39 -3.37
N VAL A 249 9.86 -0.60 -2.52
CA VAL A 249 9.35 0.70 -2.09
C VAL A 249 9.23 1.67 -3.26
N GLY A 250 10.21 1.67 -4.18
CA GLY A 250 10.19 2.50 -5.38
C GLY A 250 9.05 2.18 -6.37
N MET A 251 8.41 1.02 -6.25
CA MET A 251 7.25 0.62 -7.06
C MET A 251 5.90 0.99 -6.44
N ARG A 252 5.86 1.62 -5.25
CA ARG A 252 4.60 2.01 -4.60
C ARG A 252 3.85 3.02 -5.47
N SER A 253 2.55 2.79 -5.68
CA SER A 253 1.69 3.62 -6.54
C SER A 253 1.71 5.10 -6.16
N VAL A 254 1.75 5.40 -4.85
CA VAL A 254 1.80 6.78 -4.33
C VAL A 254 3.05 7.58 -4.77
N LEU A 255 4.14 6.90 -5.14
CA LEU A 255 5.33 7.57 -5.70
C LEU A 255 5.19 7.87 -7.20
N ALA A 256 4.26 7.22 -7.89
CA ALA A 256 3.96 7.47 -9.30
C ALA A 256 2.90 8.56 -9.52
N GLU A 257 2.24 9.05 -8.45
CA GLU A 257 1.13 10.00 -8.54
C GLU A 257 1.51 11.43 -8.94
N VAL A 258 2.80 11.75 -9.01
CA VAL A 258 3.30 13.00 -9.59
C VAL A 258 4.27 12.64 -10.70
N PRO A 259 4.13 13.18 -11.93
CA PRO A 259 5.20 13.13 -12.91
C PRO A 259 6.46 13.67 -12.26
N ARG A 260 7.57 12.94 -12.32
CA ARG A 260 8.88 13.48 -11.89
C ARG A 260 9.09 14.77 -12.67
N ALA A 261 8.78 15.92 -12.07
CA ALA A 261 9.23 17.20 -12.56
C ALA A 261 10.75 17.09 -12.57
N VAL A 262 11.28 17.10 -13.79
CA VAL A 262 12.69 17.06 -14.09
C VAL A 262 13.38 18.11 -13.21
N ALA A 263 14.13 17.64 -12.21
CA ALA A 263 15.16 18.46 -11.61
C ALA A 263 16.22 18.66 -12.69
N ALA A 264 16.07 19.75 -13.43
CA ALA A 264 17.12 20.34 -14.25
C ALA A 264 18.13 21.05 -13.34
#